data_AF-A0A383E7D2-F1
#
_entry.id   AF-A0A383E7D2-F1
#
_cell.length_a   1.000
_cell.length_b   1.000
_cell.length_c   1.000
_cell.angle_alpha   90.00
_cell.angle_beta   90.00
_cell.angle_gamma   90.00
#
_symmetry.space_group_name_H-M   'P 1'
#
loop_
_entity.id
_entity.type
_entity.pdbx_description
1 polymer ?
#
loop_
_entity_poly.entity_id
_entity_poly.type
_entity_poly.pdbx_seq_one_letter_code
_entity_poly.pdbx_strand_id
1 'polypeptide(L)' 'MAYKGRFNISNPLKYKGDPQRIIYRSLWERKFMVYCDINDAILEWGSEEYIIPYLSPWDGRMHRYFPDFYI' A
#
# COMPACT_ATOMS: atom_id res chain seq x y z
N MET A 1 -7.31 -9.21 -19.81
CA MET A 1 -7.81 -8.21 -18.85
C MET A 1 -6.66 -7.78 -17.95
N ALA A 2 -6.35 -6.48 -17.86
CA ALA A 2 -5.31 -6.01 -16.96
C ALA A 2 -5.88 -5.90 -15.53
N TYR A 3 -5.36 -6.70 -14.59
CA TYR A 3 -5.79 -6.76 -13.19
C TYR A 3 -5.35 -5.56 -12.34
N LYS A 4 -5.25 -4.38 -12.95
CA LYS A 4 -4.82 -3.13 -12.31
C LYS A 4 -5.92 -2.08 -12.39
N GLY A 5 -6.06 -1.26 -11.36
CA GLY A 5 -7.09 -0.24 -11.28
C GLY A 5 -6.93 0.67 -10.08
N ARG A 6 -7.84 1.64 -9.93
CA ARG A 6 -7.90 2.52 -8.76
C ARG A 6 -8.84 1.92 -7.72
N PHE A 7 -8.46 2.05 -6.45
CA PHE A 7 -9.29 1.68 -5.33
C PHE A 7 -9.90 2.94 -4.71
N ASN A 8 -11.23 2.94 -4.54
CA ASN A 8 -11.93 4.01 -3.83
C ASN A 8 -12.15 3.54 -2.40
N ILE A 9 -11.61 4.28 -1.44
CA ILE A 9 -11.75 4.00 -0.01
C ILE A 9 -13.10 4.45 0.53
N SER A 10 -13.64 3.68 1.47
CA SER A 10 -14.84 4.02 2.23
C SER A 10 -14.50 4.78 3.51
N ASN A 11 -13.39 4.42 4.16
CA ASN A 11 -12.93 5.01 5.42
C ASN A 11 -11.59 5.78 5.26
N PRO A 12 -11.60 7.02 4.71
CA PRO A 12 -10.38 7.78 4.45
C PRO A 12 -9.56 8.10 5.70
N LEU A 13 -10.20 8.13 6.88
CA LEU A 13 -9.52 8.35 8.16
C LEU A 13 -8.56 7.22 8.54
N LYS A 14 -8.79 6.00 8.04
CA LYS A 14 -7.90 4.85 8.27
C LYS A 14 -6.70 4.85 7.33
N TYR A 15 -6.75 5.59 6.23
CA TYR A 15 -5.69 5.53 5.23
C TYR A 15 -4.58 6.53 5.52
N LYS A 16 -3.35 6.02 5.64
CA LYS A 16 -2.12 6.82 5.71
C LYS A 16 -1.55 7.00 4.32
N GLY A 17 -1.83 8.16 3.72
CA GLY A 17 -1.37 8.52 2.39
C GLY A 17 -2.34 9.47 1.68
N ASP A 18 -2.29 9.50 0.34
CA ASP A 18 -3.30 10.15 -0.49
C ASP A 18 -4.43 9.15 -0.85
N PRO A 19 -5.61 9.21 -0.19
CA PRO A 19 -6.70 8.28 -0.44
C PRO A 19 -7.32 8.39 -1.85
N GLN A 20 -6.99 9.44 -2.61
CA GLN A 20 -7.47 9.61 -3.98
C GLN A 20 -6.60 8.87 -5.02
N ARG A 21 -5.41 8.41 -4.62
CA ARG A 21 -4.39 7.87 -5.54
C ARG A 21 -4.05 6.42 -5.29
N ILE A 22 -4.93 5.68 -4.63
CA ILE A 22 -4.71 4.27 -4.33
C ILE A 22 -4.89 3.43 -5.60
N ILE A 23 -3.85 2.67 -5.93
CA ILE A 23 -3.81 1.83 -7.13
C ILE A 23 -3.51 0.41 -6.68
N TYR A 24 -4.27 -0.55 -7.16
CA TYR A 24 -3.92 -1.97 -7.04
C TYR A 24 -3.37 -2.46 -8.37
N ARG A 25 -2.37 -3.36 -8.33
CA ARG A 25 -1.75 -3.97 -9.51
C ARG A 25 -2.22 -5.41 -9.75
N SER A 26 -2.96 -5.97 -8.79
CA SER A 26 -3.50 -7.33 -8.77
C SER A 26 -4.85 -7.39 -8.06
N LEU A 27 -5.61 -8.46 -8.32
CA LEU A 27 -6.86 -8.73 -7.61
C LEU A 27 -6.65 -9.06 -6.13
N TRP A 28 -5.47 -9.58 -5.77
CA TRP A 28 -5.11 -9.88 -4.39
C TRP A 28 -4.93 -8.60 -3.57
N GLU A 29 -4.21 -7.62 -4.13
CA GLU A 29 -4.09 -6.29 -3.52
C GLU A 29 -5.45 -5.65 -3.34
N ARG A 30 -6.34 -5.69 -4.36
CA ARG A 30 -7.70 -5.18 -4.21
C ARG A 30 -8.46 -5.86 -3.07
N LYS A 31 -8.39 -7.19 -2.97
CA LYS A 31 -9.08 -7.94 -1.89
C LYS A 31 -8.51 -7.57 -0.52
N PHE A 32 -7.20 -7.35 -0.44
CA PHE A 32 -6.52 -6.95 0.78
C PHE A 32 -6.84 -5.51 1.20
N MET A 33 -6.89 -4.57 0.27
CA MET A 33 -7.33 -3.19 0.51
C MET A 33 -8.75 -3.14 1.06
N VAL A 34 -9.67 -3.94 0.51
CA VAL A 34 -11.05 -4.07 1.03
C VAL A 34 -11.05 -4.59 2.47
N TYR A 35 -10.22 -5.59 2.76
CA TYR A 35 -10.08 -6.11 4.13
C TYR A 35 -9.57 -5.04 5.10
N CYS A 36 -8.58 -4.24 4.70
CA CYS A 36 -8.03 -3.17 5.53
C CYS A 36 -9.01 -2.02 5.77
N ASP A 37 -9.79 -1.66 4.75
CA ASP A 37 -10.77 -0.58 4.82
C ASP A 37 -11.96 -0.92 5.74
N ILE A 38 -12.46 -2.17 5.69
CA ILE A 38 -13.69 -2.59 6.38
C ILE A 38 -13.43 -3.12 7.79
N ASN A 39 -12.26 -3.71 8.06
CA ASN A 39 -12.02 -4.37 9.35
C ASN A 39 -11.77 -3.35 10.47
N ASP A 40 -12.64 -3.35 11.49
CA ASP A 40 -12.54 -2.47 12.66
C ASP A 40 -11.27 -2.66 13.50
N ALA A 41 -10.66 -3.86 13.48
CA ALA A 41 -9.42 -4.13 14.20
C ALA A 41 -8.20 -3.43 13.60
N ILE A 42 -8.29 -2.97 12.35
CA ILE A 42 -7.22 -2.23 11.67
C ILE A 42 -7.42 -0.74 11.96
N LEU A 43 -6.45 -0.14 12.65
CA LEU A 43 -6.48 1.27 13.07
C LEU A 43 -6.09 2.19 11.91
N GLU A 44 -4.99 1.86 11.24
CA GLU A 44 -4.48 2.59 10.09
C GLU A 44 -3.87 1.64 9.08
N TRP A 45 -3.84 2.03 7.81
CA TRP A 45 -3.16 1.27 6.76
C TRP A 45 -2.74 2.19 5.61
N GLY A 46 -1.74 1.79 4.84
CA GLY A 46 -1.22 2.52 3.68
C GLY A 46 -0.77 1.57 2.59
N SER A 47 -0.59 2.07 1.36
CA SER A 47 -0.07 1.26 0.25
C SER A 47 0.97 2.02 -0.54
N GLU A 48 2.20 1.48 -0.62
CA GLU A 48 3.37 2.08 -1.29
C GLU A 48 3.79 3.49 -0.82
N GLU A 49 3.29 3.98 0.31
CA GLU A 49 3.56 5.34 0.83
C GLU A 49 4.88 5.44 1.64
N TYR A 50 5.31 4.33 2.24
CA TYR A 50 6.48 4.29 3.11
C TYR A 50 7.74 3.87 2.37
N ILE A 51 8.87 4.51 2.66
CA ILE A 51 10.18 4.20 2.07
C ILE A 51 11.10 3.68 3.15
N ILE A 52 11.59 2.45 2.97
CA ILE A 52 12.60 1.86 3.84
C ILE A 52 13.95 1.91 3.12
N PRO A 53 14.87 2.77 3.54
CA PRO A 53 16.21 2.81 2.96
C PRO A 53 17.02 1.60 3.44
N TYR A 54 17.73 0.94 2.52
CA TYR A 54 18.64 -0.17 2.86
C TYR A 54 19.95 -0.05 2.08
N LEU A 55 21.03 -0.55 2.66
CA LEU A 55 22.31 -0.65 1.98
C LEU A 55 22.33 -1.94 1.16
N SER A 56 22.46 -1.81 -0.16
CA SER A 56 22.53 -2.97 -1.04
C SER A 56 23.92 -3.63 -0.95
N PRO A 57 24.01 -4.95 -0.65
CA PRO A 57 25.29 -5.64 -0.54
C PRO A 57 25.97 -5.87 -1.91
N TRP A 58 25.25 -5.66 -3.01
CA TRP A 58 25.73 -5.90 -4.37
C TRP A 58 26.60 -4.76 -4.90
N ASP A 59 26.27 -3.52 -4.55
CA ASP A 59 26.88 -2.31 -5.08
C ASP A 59 27.26 -1.30 -4.00
N GLY A 60 26.95 -1.57 -2.73
CA GLY A 60 27.34 -0.73 -1.58
C GLY A 60 26.62 0.62 -1.54
N ARG A 61 25.47 0.75 -2.21
CA ARG A 61 24.70 2.01 -2.31
C ARG A 61 23.39 1.93 -1.53
N MET A 62 22.90 3.10 -1.14
CA MET A 62 21.60 3.25 -0.47
C MET A 62 20.46 3.11 -1.48
N HIS A 63 19.66 2.05 -1.31
CA HIS A 63 18.48 1.75 -2.11
C HIS A 63 17.21 2.03 -1.31
N ARG A 64 16.09 2.14 -2.03
CA ARG A 64 14.77 2.41 -1.46
C ARG A 64 13.88 1.20 -1.70
N TYR A 65 13.42 0.59 -0.63
CA TYR A 65 12.37 -0.42 -0.68
C TYR A 65 11.02 0.24 -0.40
N PHE A 66 10.03 -0.06 -1.24
CA PHE A 66 8.65 0.40 -1.11
C PHE A 66 7.82 -0.82 -0.73
N PRO A 67 7.37 -0.93 0.53
CA PRO A 67 6.46 -1.99 0.94
C PRO A 67 5.10 -1.83 0.25
N ASP A 68 4.50 -2.95 -0.16
CA ASP A 68 3.20 -2.93 -0.82
C ASP A 68 2.09 -2.40 0.11
N PHE A 69 2.14 -2.80 1.40
CA PHE A 69 1.19 -2.38 2.42
C PHE A 69 1.85 -2.11 3.77
N TYR A 70 1.28 -1.14 4.48
CA TYR A 70 1.49 -0.85 5.89
C TYR A 70 0.14 -1.02 6.60
N ILE A 71 0.10 -1.66 7.77
CA ILE A 71 -1.10 -1.94 8.59
C ILE A 71 -0.70 -1.81 10.06
#